data_AF-A0A7J4P0U4-F1
#
_entry.id   AF-A0A7J4P0U4-F1
#
_cell.length_a   1.000
_cell.length_b   1.000
_cell.length_c   1.000
_cell.angle_alpha   90.00
_cell.angle_beta   90.00
_cell.angle_gamma   90.00
#
_symmetry.space_group_name_H-M   'P 1'
#
loop_
_entity.id
_entity.type
_entity.pdbx_description
1 polymer ?
#
loop_
_entity_poly.entity_id
_entity_poly.type
_entity_poly.pdbx_seq_one_letter_code
_entity_poly.pdbx_strand_id
1 'polypeptide(L)'
;MPVDMYKVLKELMSAPAVTGFEEPRRKKIIEQYSKYCDSVSVDVIGNVVGTLGSGERAIMLAGHYDQIGFLVKHVDDKGYVSFDQVGGWDPRVAYGTRVKIWVGDGLDDYVVGTIGTKAAHLTDPSEREKAIPLKDMRIDCGASSAEEAAKMGVKIGCPCTPIAEVEYLGKEGSDMVIGPAFDDVCAVAAFIEALDILAKDPPKKVKVYAVATTQEEIGMRGAQICAYNIQPWAAIAADVTHAVAPGVDANRVGDVQIGKGPVVGIGANFTRALWEMMEKEAKKGKIPVQRQGVPSASGTDAWAIQVTRGGTITGLVSLPNRYMHSPNEVVSLSDLTNAGKLIAATIKALDKSDLKHTVEVYRK
;
A
#
# COMPACT_ATOMS: atom_id res chain seq x y z
N MET A 1 -19.60 -14.94 7.28
CA MET A 1 -19.32 -15.18 5.84
C MET A 1 -17.87 -14.84 5.59
N PRO A 2 -17.18 -15.46 4.63
CA PRO A 2 -15.81 -15.06 4.27
C PRO A 2 -15.77 -13.60 3.81
N VAL A 3 -14.62 -12.93 3.98
CA VAL A 3 -14.46 -11.55 3.50
C VAL A 3 -14.53 -11.54 1.98
N ASP A 4 -15.37 -10.65 1.43
CA ASP A 4 -15.42 -10.39 -0.01
C ASP A 4 -14.32 -9.40 -0.37
N MET A 5 -13.18 -9.94 -0.82
CA MET A 5 -11.97 -9.16 -1.09
C MET A 5 -12.17 -8.11 -2.19
N TYR A 6 -12.95 -8.44 -3.23
CA TYR A 6 -13.24 -7.49 -4.31
C TYR A 6 -14.04 -6.29 -3.77
N LYS A 7 -15.06 -6.56 -2.95
CA LYS A 7 -15.85 -5.50 -2.33
C LYS A 7 -15.01 -4.63 -1.38
N VAL A 8 -14.13 -5.24 -0.59
CA VAL A 8 -13.21 -4.50 0.29
C VAL A 8 -12.31 -3.57 -0.52
N LEU A 9 -11.67 -4.06 -1.58
CA LEU A 9 -10.82 -3.22 -2.44
C LEU A 9 -11.61 -2.08 -3.09
N LYS A 10 -12.80 -2.37 -3.64
CA LYS A 10 -13.68 -1.33 -4.22
C LYS A 10 -14.03 -0.25 -3.21
N GLU A 11 -14.36 -0.64 -1.99
CA GLU A 11 -14.74 0.29 -0.93
C GLU A 11 -13.56 1.19 -0.51
N LEU A 12 -12.39 0.61 -0.26
CA LEU A 12 -11.20 1.37 0.14
C LEU A 12 -10.69 2.28 -1.00
N MET A 13 -10.75 1.82 -2.26
CA MET A 13 -10.24 2.57 -3.43
C MET A 13 -11.20 3.65 -3.91
N SER A 14 -12.46 3.62 -3.47
CA SER A 14 -13.43 4.66 -3.80
C SER A 14 -13.04 6.03 -3.23
N ALA A 15 -12.20 6.06 -2.20
CA ALA A 15 -11.69 7.28 -1.57
C ALA A 15 -10.22 7.52 -1.93
N PRO A 16 -9.82 8.77 -2.26
CA PRO A 16 -8.42 9.10 -2.54
C PRO A 16 -7.57 9.11 -1.26
N ALA A 17 -6.26 8.92 -1.42
CA ALA A 17 -5.30 9.09 -0.33
C ALA A 17 -3.89 9.44 -0.84
N VAL A 18 -3.75 10.51 -1.62
CA VAL A 18 -2.40 10.97 -2.00
C VAL A 18 -1.58 11.16 -0.73
N THR A 19 -0.32 10.75 -0.71
CA THR A 19 0.54 10.89 0.47
C THR A 19 0.48 12.29 1.08
N GLY A 20 0.10 12.37 2.37
CA GLY A 20 -0.19 13.59 3.12
C GLY A 20 -1.67 14.04 3.13
N PHE A 21 -2.53 13.39 2.35
CA PHE A 21 -3.96 13.71 2.17
C PHE A 21 -4.84 12.46 2.31
N GLU A 22 -4.50 11.59 3.27
CA GLU A 22 -5.06 10.24 3.38
C GLU A 22 -6.44 10.19 4.08
N GLU A 23 -6.93 11.31 4.59
CA GLU A 23 -8.14 11.38 5.41
C GLU A 23 -9.40 10.74 4.80
N PRO A 24 -9.72 10.91 3.51
CA PRO A 24 -10.91 10.29 2.92
C PRO A 24 -10.88 8.77 3.02
N ARG A 25 -9.75 8.13 2.66
CA ARG A 25 -9.58 6.68 2.79
C ARG A 25 -9.45 6.21 4.23
N ARG A 26 -8.84 7.03 5.09
CA ARG A 26 -8.73 6.77 6.54
C ARG A 26 -10.07 6.45 7.16
N LYS A 27 -11.12 7.22 6.83
CA LYS A 27 -12.49 7.00 7.31
C LYS A 27 -13.01 5.60 6.96
N LYS A 28 -12.76 5.13 5.73
CA LYS A 28 -13.13 3.78 5.27
C LYS A 28 -12.38 2.67 6.00
N ILE A 29 -11.09 2.86 6.27
CA ILE A 29 -10.30 1.88 7.02
C ILE A 29 -10.80 1.77 8.46
N ILE A 30 -11.12 2.91 9.11
CA ILE A 30 -11.72 2.91 10.44
C ILE A 30 -13.03 2.10 10.44
N GLU A 31 -13.92 2.35 9.48
CA GLU A 31 -15.18 1.60 9.32
C GLU A 31 -14.94 0.08 9.18
N GLN A 32 -13.91 -0.34 8.44
CA GLN A 32 -13.56 -1.75 8.29
C GLN A 32 -12.97 -2.33 9.58
N TYR A 33 -12.00 -1.66 10.20
CA TYR A 33 -11.31 -2.16 11.40
C TYR A 33 -12.25 -2.24 12.61
N SER A 34 -13.20 -1.30 12.75
CA SER A 34 -14.17 -1.28 13.85
C SER A 34 -15.10 -2.51 13.87
N LYS A 35 -15.19 -3.29 12.78
CA LYS A 35 -15.97 -4.53 12.74
C LYS A 35 -15.29 -5.69 13.48
N TYR A 36 -13.98 -5.61 13.69
CA TYR A 36 -13.17 -6.75 14.15
C TYR A 36 -12.29 -6.43 15.35
N CYS A 37 -11.89 -5.16 15.53
CA CYS A 37 -10.96 -4.74 16.58
C CYS A 37 -11.70 -4.32 17.86
N ASP A 38 -11.07 -4.53 19.01
CA ASP A 38 -11.55 -4.05 20.32
C ASP A 38 -11.53 -2.52 20.41
N SER A 39 -10.58 -1.89 19.71
CA SER A 39 -10.50 -0.43 19.57
C SER A 39 -9.82 -0.05 18.26
N VAL A 40 -10.14 1.14 17.76
CA VAL A 40 -9.47 1.77 16.61
C VAL A 40 -9.07 3.18 17.01
N SER A 41 -7.81 3.53 16.76
CA SER A 41 -7.27 4.87 17.04
C SER A 41 -6.57 5.42 15.82
N VAL A 42 -6.38 6.74 15.80
CA VAL A 42 -5.64 7.45 14.75
C VAL A 42 -4.55 8.26 15.43
N ASP A 43 -3.31 8.18 14.93
CA ASP A 43 -2.21 8.96 15.48
C ASP A 43 -2.06 10.34 14.80
N VAL A 44 -1.06 11.10 15.23
CA VAL A 44 -0.86 12.50 14.81
C VAL A 44 -0.59 12.67 13.32
N ILE A 45 -0.10 11.63 12.63
CA ILE A 45 0.18 11.68 11.18
C ILE A 45 -0.88 10.91 10.37
N GLY A 46 -1.92 10.40 11.04
CA GLY A 46 -3.05 9.76 10.41
C GLY A 46 -2.95 8.25 10.25
N ASN A 47 -1.97 7.58 10.86
CA ASN A 47 -1.95 6.10 10.87
C ASN A 47 -3.22 5.58 11.56
N VAL A 48 -3.87 4.56 11.00
CA VAL A 48 -5.02 3.90 11.64
C VAL A 48 -4.54 2.66 12.37
N VAL A 49 -4.77 2.59 13.68
CA VAL A 49 -4.32 1.49 14.53
C VAL A 49 -5.54 0.75 15.09
N GLY A 50 -5.85 -0.41 14.51
CA GLY A 50 -6.80 -1.37 15.06
C GLY A 50 -6.13 -2.27 16.08
N THR A 51 -6.69 -2.39 17.28
CA THR A 51 -6.16 -3.25 18.35
C THR A 51 -7.08 -4.43 18.61
N LEU A 52 -6.53 -5.64 18.64
CA LEU A 52 -7.24 -6.88 18.98
C LEU A 52 -6.46 -7.70 20.01
N GLY A 53 -7.14 -8.14 21.06
CA GLY A 53 -6.59 -8.95 22.13
C GLY A 53 -5.95 -8.14 23.26
N SER A 54 -5.63 -8.81 24.36
CA SER A 54 -5.24 -8.18 25.63
C SER A 54 -3.88 -8.62 26.17
N GLY A 55 -3.12 -9.40 25.39
CA GLY A 55 -1.81 -9.90 25.81
C GLY A 55 -0.75 -8.81 26.05
N GLU A 56 0.31 -9.17 26.79
CA GLU A 56 1.40 -8.25 27.12
C GLU A 56 2.35 -8.02 25.93
N ARG A 57 2.54 -9.01 25.06
CA ARG A 57 3.42 -8.89 23.89
C ARG A 57 2.67 -8.26 22.73
N ALA A 58 3.17 -7.12 22.24
CA ALA A 58 2.64 -6.45 21.07
C ALA A 58 3.14 -7.12 19.77
N ILE A 59 2.22 -7.44 18.86
CA ILE A 59 2.52 -7.79 17.46
C ILE A 59 1.98 -6.68 16.58
N MET A 60 2.82 -6.09 15.73
CA MET A 60 2.40 -5.07 14.76
C MET A 60 2.23 -5.70 13.37
N LEU A 61 1.09 -5.46 12.73
CA LEU A 61 0.95 -5.58 11.28
C LEU A 61 1.08 -4.19 10.70
N ALA A 62 1.83 -4.03 9.60
CA ALA A 62 2.07 -2.73 8.98
C ALA A 62 1.94 -2.85 7.46
N GLY A 63 1.11 -2.01 6.86
CA GLY A 63 0.92 -1.92 5.41
C GLY A 63 0.29 -0.56 5.13
N HIS A 64 0.70 0.10 4.07
CA HIS A 64 0.37 1.50 3.88
C HIS A 64 -0.92 1.69 3.09
N TYR A 65 -1.53 2.86 3.26
CA TYR A 65 -2.76 3.20 2.56
C TYR A 65 -2.73 4.54 1.85
N ASP A 66 -1.63 5.28 1.97
CA ASP A 66 -1.33 6.35 1.04
C ASP A 66 -1.06 5.78 -0.35
N GLN A 67 -1.21 6.64 -1.35
CA GLN A 67 -0.93 6.33 -2.74
C GLN A 67 -0.10 7.44 -3.37
N ILE A 68 0.66 7.09 -4.39
CA ILE A 68 1.26 8.09 -5.27
C ILE A 68 0.19 8.96 -5.95
N GLY A 69 0.60 10.19 -6.30
CA GLY A 69 -0.27 11.17 -6.93
C GLY A 69 0.49 12.40 -7.41
N PHE A 70 -0.21 13.52 -7.51
CA PHE A 70 0.40 14.80 -7.85
C PHE A 70 -0.11 15.90 -6.93
N LEU A 71 0.62 17.01 -6.86
CA LEU A 71 0.18 18.24 -6.21
C LEU A 71 0.20 19.39 -7.21
N VAL A 72 -0.88 20.17 -7.23
CA VAL A 72 -0.94 21.40 -8.00
C VAL A 72 0.13 22.37 -7.50
N LYS A 73 0.98 22.83 -8.42
CA LYS A 73 2.10 23.73 -8.16
C LYS A 73 1.80 25.17 -8.56
N HIS A 74 1.15 25.36 -9.69
CA HIS A 74 0.86 26.68 -10.27
C HIS A 74 -0.27 26.58 -11.28
N VAL A 75 -1.05 27.65 -11.42
CA VAL A 75 -2.03 27.81 -12.51
C VAL A 75 -1.60 29.04 -13.32
N ASP A 76 -1.39 28.86 -14.61
CA ASP A 76 -0.95 29.94 -15.49
C ASP A 76 -2.10 30.85 -15.96
N ASP A 77 -1.76 31.92 -16.67
CA ASP A 77 -2.69 32.93 -17.17
C ASP A 77 -3.74 32.37 -18.15
N LYS A 78 -3.46 31.21 -18.76
CA LYS A 78 -4.36 30.49 -19.66
C LYS A 78 -5.20 29.43 -18.96
N GLY A 79 -5.00 29.23 -17.66
CA GLY A 79 -5.72 28.23 -16.86
C GLY A 79 -5.08 26.84 -16.84
N TYR A 80 -3.90 26.65 -17.43
CA TYR A 80 -3.20 25.36 -17.36
C TYR A 80 -2.53 25.17 -16.01
N VAL A 81 -2.59 23.93 -15.51
CA VAL A 81 -2.16 23.59 -14.16
C VAL A 81 -0.81 22.86 -14.22
N SER A 82 0.22 23.47 -13.64
CA SER A 82 1.50 22.81 -13.38
C SER A 82 1.39 21.97 -12.11
N PHE A 83 2.11 20.85 -12.04
CA PHE A 83 2.08 19.93 -10.91
C PHE A 83 3.46 19.37 -10.59
N ASP A 84 3.64 18.91 -9.34
CA ASP A 84 4.77 18.09 -8.92
C ASP A 84 4.27 16.68 -8.54
N GLN A 85 5.13 15.67 -8.71
CA GLN A 85 4.82 14.30 -8.32
C GLN A 85 4.87 14.12 -6.80
N VAL A 86 4.00 13.26 -6.28
CA VAL A 86 4.05 12.72 -4.92
C VAL A 86 4.27 11.22 -5.05
N GLY A 87 5.34 10.71 -4.44
CA GLY A 87 5.82 9.34 -4.65
C GLY A 87 6.55 9.17 -6.00
N GLY A 88 6.88 7.92 -6.32
CA GLY A 88 7.65 7.57 -7.52
C GLY A 88 6.78 7.38 -8.77
N TRP A 89 6.91 8.24 -9.78
CA TRP A 89 6.17 8.13 -11.04
C TRP A 89 7.06 7.84 -12.25
N ASP A 90 6.59 6.97 -13.14
CA ASP A 90 7.10 6.88 -14.50
C ASP A 90 6.42 7.94 -15.39
N PRO A 91 7.17 8.89 -15.97
CA PRO A 91 6.58 9.92 -16.83
C PRO A 91 5.82 9.35 -18.04
N ARG A 92 6.15 8.13 -18.49
CA ARG A 92 5.51 7.49 -19.64
C ARG A 92 4.05 7.16 -19.39
N VAL A 93 3.65 6.90 -18.15
CA VAL A 93 2.25 6.60 -17.81
C VAL A 93 1.44 7.86 -17.51
N ALA A 94 2.09 9.02 -17.33
CA ALA A 94 1.40 10.26 -17.00
C ALA A 94 0.72 10.90 -18.22
N TYR A 95 1.37 10.93 -19.39
CA TYR A 95 0.80 11.56 -20.58
C TYR A 95 -0.51 10.89 -21.03
N GLY A 96 -1.58 11.68 -21.15
CA GLY A 96 -2.92 11.21 -21.51
C GLY A 96 -3.73 10.64 -20.35
N THR A 97 -3.16 10.57 -19.13
CA THR A 97 -3.89 10.13 -17.95
C THR A 97 -4.91 11.20 -17.53
N ARG A 98 -6.17 10.78 -17.39
CA ARG A 98 -7.23 11.58 -16.78
C ARG A 98 -7.02 11.63 -15.28
N VAL A 99 -7.19 12.79 -14.68
CA VAL A 99 -7.00 13.02 -13.24
C VAL A 99 -8.19 13.71 -12.61
N LYS A 100 -8.42 13.43 -11.32
CA LYS A 100 -9.23 14.26 -10.44
C LYS A 100 -8.30 15.24 -9.74
N ILE A 101 -8.59 16.53 -9.85
CA ILE A 101 -8.00 17.57 -8.99
C ILE A 101 -8.96 17.74 -7.82
N TRP A 102 -8.55 17.32 -6.63
CA TRP A 102 -9.39 17.39 -5.43
C TRP A 102 -9.41 18.82 -4.90
N VAL A 103 -10.59 19.44 -4.90
CA VAL A 103 -10.81 20.86 -4.55
C VAL A 103 -11.54 21.04 -3.22
N GLY A 104 -11.93 19.94 -2.58
CA GLY A 104 -12.55 19.89 -1.26
C GLY A 104 -12.37 18.52 -0.60
N ASP A 105 -13.01 18.33 0.56
CA ASP A 105 -12.87 17.13 1.38
C ASP A 105 -13.89 16.02 1.03
N GLY A 106 -14.92 16.34 0.23
CA GLY A 106 -15.91 15.39 -0.24
C GLY A 106 -15.41 14.48 -1.36
N LEU A 107 -15.97 13.27 -1.46
CA LEU A 107 -15.60 12.28 -2.50
C LEU A 107 -16.01 12.71 -3.92
N ASP A 108 -16.90 13.69 -4.03
CA ASP A 108 -17.36 14.28 -5.29
C ASP A 108 -16.81 15.71 -5.51
N ASP A 109 -16.00 16.21 -4.57
CA ASP A 109 -15.44 17.57 -4.62
C ASP A 109 -14.14 17.59 -5.43
N TYR A 110 -14.27 17.34 -6.74
CA TYR A 110 -13.13 17.35 -7.66
C TYR A 110 -13.46 17.99 -9.01
N VAL A 111 -12.41 18.49 -9.66
CA VAL A 111 -12.41 18.91 -11.05
C VAL A 111 -11.73 17.84 -11.89
N VAL A 112 -12.34 17.45 -13.00
CA VAL A 112 -11.72 16.52 -13.96
C VAL A 112 -10.70 17.28 -14.81
N GLY A 113 -9.52 16.69 -14.98
CA GLY A 113 -8.50 17.17 -15.91
C GLY A 113 -7.83 16.03 -16.67
N THR A 114 -6.97 16.39 -17.62
CA THR A 114 -6.11 15.47 -18.36
C THR A 114 -4.68 15.96 -18.36
N ILE A 115 -3.71 15.06 -18.17
CA ILE A 115 -2.29 15.40 -18.27
C ILE A 115 -1.90 15.46 -19.75
N GLY A 116 -1.58 16.66 -20.21
CA GLY A 116 -1.19 16.98 -21.57
C GLY A 116 0.24 17.46 -21.71
N THR A 117 0.75 17.32 -22.92
CA THR A 117 1.99 17.94 -23.38
C THR A 117 1.92 18.15 -24.90
N LYS A 118 2.96 18.71 -25.50
CA LYS A 118 3.05 18.94 -26.94
C LYS A 118 2.89 17.62 -27.69
N ALA A 119 1.96 17.57 -28.65
CA ALA A 119 1.71 16.34 -29.41
C ALA A 119 2.96 15.90 -30.20
N ALA A 120 3.19 14.58 -30.29
CA ALA A 120 4.41 14.01 -30.87
C ALA A 120 4.69 14.43 -32.34
N HIS A 121 3.67 14.74 -33.13
CA HIS A 121 3.85 15.22 -34.51
C HIS A 121 4.30 16.69 -34.58
N LEU A 122 4.20 17.42 -33.47
CA LEU A 122 4.68 18.80 -33.33
C LEU A 122 6.07 18.87 -32.68
N THR A 123 6.56 17.78 -32.09
CA THR A 123 7.89 17.73 -31.45
C THR A 123 8.99 17.50 -32.48
N ASP A 124 10.20 17.97 -32.14
CA ASP A 124 11.38 17.73 -32.95
C ASP A 124 11.76 16.24 -32.91
N PRO A 125 12.37 15.68 -33.96
CA PRO A 125 12.72 14.25 -34.01
C PRO A 125 13.49 13.75 -32.77
N SER A 126 14.42 14.56 -32.24
CA SER A 126 15.21 14.22 -31.05
C SER A 126 14.42 14.15 -29.75
N GLU A 127 13.26 14.83 -29.67
CA GLU A 127 12.39 14.82 -28.50
C GLU A 127 11.50 13.57 -28.48
N ARG A 128 11.23 12.95 -29.63
CA ARG A 128 10.33 11.79 -29.75
C ARG A 128 10.91 10.51 -29.13
N GLU A 129 12.23 10.40 -29.04
CA GLU A 129 12.90 9.20 -28.55
C GLU A 129 12.99 9.16 -27.01
N LYS A 130 12.61 10.24 -26.33
CA LYS A 130 12.74 10.36 -24.86
C LYS A 130 11.38 10.52 -24.21
N ALA A 131 11.22 9.93 -23.04
CA ALA A 131 10.07 10.20 -22.19
C ALA A 131 10.08 11.69 -21.80
N ILE A 132 8.93 12.35 -21.94
CA ILE A 132 8.77 13.76 -21.59
C ILE A 132 8.82 13.88 -20.06
N PRO A 133 9.67 14.75 -19.49
CA PRO A 133 9.70 14.95 -18.04
C PRO A 133 8.36 15.49 -17.50
N LEU A 134 7.93 15.04 -16.32
CA LEU A 134 6.66 15.49 -15.72
C LEU A 134 6.56 17.02 -15.55
N LYS A 135 7.68 17.69 -15.23
CA LYS A 135 7.75 19.16 -15.12
C LYS A 135 7.38 19.90 -16.41
N ASP A 136 7.46 19.23 -17.55
CA ASP A 136 7.16 19.77 -18.88
C ASP A 136 5.73 19.37 -19.34
N MET A 137 4.97 18.71 -18.48
CA MET A 137 3.54 18.41 -18.66
C MET A 137 2.66 19.39 -17.91
N ARG A 138 1.39 19.51 -18.31
CA ARG A 138 0.37 20.33 -17.65
C ARG A 138 -0.91 19.53 -17.51
N ILE A 139 -1.68 19.80 -16.46
CA ILE A 139 -3.07 19.35 -16.39
C ILE A 139 -3.93 20.42 -17.06
N ASP A 140 -4.71 19.99 -18.04
CA ASP A 140 -5.79 20.79 -18.64
C ASP A 140 -7.11 20.38 -17.97
N CYS A 141 -7.76 21.34 -17.29
CA CYS A 141 -9.06 21.16 -16.66
C CYS A 141 -10.18 21.94 -17.36
N GLY A 142 -9.93 22.51 -18.54
CA GLY A 142 -10.90 23.28 -19.31
C GLY A 142 -11.09 24.73 -18.89
N ALA A 143 -10.29 25.25 -17.94
CA ALA A 143 -10.28 26.67 -17.60
C ALA A 143 -9.61 27.50 -18.70
N SER A 144 -10.12 28.70 -18.97
CA SER A 144 -9.57 29.66 -19.95
C SER A 144 -8.72 30.75 -19.30
N SER A 145 -8.61 30.76 -17.98
CA SER A 145 -7.83 31.73 -17.19
C SER A 145 -7.53 31.19 -15.80
N ALA A 146 -6.54 31.78 -15.13
CA ALA A 146 -6.26 31.51 -13.72
C ALA A 146 -7.47 31.81 -12.83
N GLU A 147 -8.22 32.88 -13.12
CA GLU A 147 -9.43 33.26 -12.37
C GLU A 147 -10.54 32.23 -12.52
N GLU A 148 -10.73 31.66 -13.71
CA GLU A 148 -11.71 30.60 -13.94
C GLU A 148 -11.34 29.32 -13.21
N ALA A 149 -10.07 28.89 -13.30
CA ALA A 149 -9.57 27.74 -12.55
C ALA A 149 -9.75 27.92 -11.03
N ALA A 150 -9.49 29.13 -10.52
CA ALA A 150 -9.71 29.45 -9.11
C ALA A 150 -11.19 29.39 -8.70
N LYS A 151 -12.11 29.82 -9.58
CA LYS A 151 -13.57 29.69 -9.37
C LYS A 151 -14.03 28.23 -9.36
N MET A 152 -13.35 27.35 -10.11
CA MET A 152 -13.55 25.90 -10.06
C MET A 152 -12.96 25.26 -8.80
N GLY A 153 -12.24 26.03 -7.98
CA GLY A 153 -11.62 25.56 -6.74
C GLY A 153 -10.18 25.07 -6.90
N VAL A 154 -9.62 25.07 -8.11
CA VAL A 154 -8.24 24.63 -8.37
C VAL A 154 -7.27 25.63 -7.74
N LYS A 155 -6.45 25.15 -6.80
CA LYS A 155 -5.49 25.96 -6.04
C LYS A 155 -4.16 25.23 -5.90
N ILE A 156 -3.10 25.98 -5.63
CA ILE A 156 -1.81 25.42 -5.23
C ILE A 156 -2.01 24.52 -4.01
N GLY A 157 -1.44 23.31 -4.06
CA GLY A 157 -1.56 22.30 -3.00
C GLY A 157 -2.76 21.36 -3.14
N CYS A 158 -3.66 21.55 -4.12
CA CYS A 158 -4.70 20.55 -4.41
C CYS A 158 -4.04 19.21 -4.80
N PRO A 159 -4.36 18.09 -4.14
CA PRO A 159 -3.87 16.79 -4.56
C PRO A 159 -4.58 16.32 -5.83
N CYS A 160 -3.91 15.49 -6.61
CA CYS A 160 -4.47 14.89 -7.82
C CYS A 160 -4.24 13.39 -7.85
N THR A 161 -5.26 12.65 -8.26
CA THR A 161 -5.20 11.19 -8.47
C THR A 161 -5.66 10.84 -9.89
N PRO A 162 -5.20 9.73 -10.48
CA PRO A 162 -5.79 9.21 -11.70
C PRO A 162 -7.29 8.93 -11.54
N ILE A 163 -8.05 9.07 -12.63
CA ILE A 163 -9.42 8.54 -12.72
C ILE A 163 -9.32 7.08 -13.14
N ALA A 164 -9.29 6.20 -12.14
CA ALA A 164 -9.32 4.75 -12.30
C ALA A 164 -10.16 4.14 -11.16
N GLU A 165 -10.80 3.01 -11.44
CA GLU A 165 -11.62 2.26 -10.48
C GLU A 165 -11.11 0.82 -10.37
N VAL A 166 -11.50 0.14 -9.28
CA VAL A 166 -11.25 -1.30 -9.14
C VAL A 166 -12.25 -2.06 -9.98
N GLU A 167 -11.74 -2.85 -10.93
CA GLU A 167 -12.53 -3.69 -11.84
C GLU A 167 -11.97 -5.11 -11.89
N TYR A 168 -12.79 -6.06 -12.35
CA TYR A 168 -12.28 -7.38 -12.72
C TYR A 168 -11.43 -7.28 -13.98
N LEU A 169 -10.22 -7.85 -13.96
CA LEU A 169 -9.41 -7.93 -15.17
C LEU A 169 -9.99 -9.01 -16.09
N GLY A 170 -10.59 -8.59 -17.22
CA GLY A 170 -11.23 -9.48 -18.17
C GLY A 170 -12.74 -9.55 -17.96
N LYS A 171 -13.22 -10.57 -17.23
CA LYS A 171 -14.66 -10.81 -17.01
C LYS A 171 -15.05 -10.79 -15.54
N GLU A 172 -16.31 -10.54 -15.24
CA GLU A 172 -16.85 -10.57 -13.88
C GLU A 172 -16.55 -11.91 -13.17
N GLY A 173 -16.13 -11.82 -11.90
CA GLY A 173 -15.74 -12.97 -11.08
C GLY A 173 -14.35 -13.54 -11.39
N SER A 174 -13.53 -12.84 -12.19
CA SER A 174 -12.12 -13.21 -12.39
C SER A 174 -11.33 -13.04 -11.09
N ASP A 175 -10.32 -13.89 -10.89
CA ASP A 175 -9.44 -13.79 -9.72
C ASP A 175 -8.52 -12.56 -9.78
N MET A 176 -8.14 -12.14 -10.98
CA MET A 176 -7.34 -10.93 -11.17
C MET A 176 -8.24 -9.70 -11.24
N VAL A 177 -7.79 -8.63 -10.60
CA VAL A 177 -8.43 -7.32 -10.62
C VAL A 177 -7.43 -6.26 -11.08
N ILE A 178 -7.95 -5.17 -11.60
CA ILE A 178 -7.20 -4.01 -12.09
C ILE A 178 -7.67 -2.75 -11.35
N GLY A 179 -6.75 -1.84 -11.05
CA GLY A 179 -7.11 -0.57 -10.41
C GLY A 179 -5.90 0.25 -9.97
N PRO A 180 -6.13 1.45 -9.43
CA PRO A 180 -5.07 2.28 -8.86
C PRO A 180 -4.75 1.85 -7.42
N ALA A 181 -3.57 2.21 -6.93
CA ALA A 181 -3.22 2.18 -5.51
C ALA A 181 -3.40 0.80 -4.83
N PHE A 182 -3.19 -0.28 -5.58
CA PHE A 182 -3.06 -1.60 -4.98
C PHE A 182 -1.79 -1.67 -4.12
N ASP A 183 -0.73 -1.00 -4.58
CA ASP A 183 0.34 -0.47 -3.76
C ASP A 183 -0.18 0.66 -2.83
N ASP A 184 -0.36 0.43 -1.53
CA ASP A 184 -0.30 -0.87 -0.80
C ASP A 184 -1.62 -1.20 -0.09
N VAL A 185 -2.73 -0.67 -0.59
CA VAL A 185 -4.01 -0.88 0.09
C VAL A 185 -4.45 -2.35 0.01
N CYS A 186 -3.83 -3.15 -0.86
CA CYS A 186 -3.95 -4.60 -0.83
C CYS A 186 -3.45 -5.25 0.47
N ALA A 187 -2.39 -4.75 1.11
CA ALA A 187 -1.96 -5.21 2.43
C ALA A 187 -3.03 -4.93 3.50
N VAL A 188 -3.59 -3.72 3.50
CA VAL A 188 -4.67 -3.34 4.43
C VAL A 188 -5.91 -4.23 4.22
N ALA A 189 -6.23 -4.56 2.97
CA ALA A 189 -7.29 -5.51 2.66
C ALA A 189 -6.98 -6.93 3.15
N ALA A 190 -5.73 -7.40 3.02
CA ALA A 190 -5.30 -8.67 3.60
C ALA A 190 -5.36 -8.67 5.14
N PHE A 191 -5.10 -7.55 5.80
CA PHE A 191 -5.28 -7.42 7.24
C PHE A 191 -6.75 -7.57 7.66
N ILE A 192 -7.71 -7.09 6.86
CA ILE A 192 -9.14 -7.28 7.13
C ILE A 192 -9.50 -8.78 7.15
N GLU A 193 -8.98 -9.57 6.20
CA GLU A 193 -9.13 -11.04 6.21
C GLU A 193 -8.46 -11.66 7.44
N ALA A 194 -7.26 -11.21 7.82
CA ALA A 194 -6.58 -11.71 9.02
C ALA A 194 -7.37 -11.39 10.29
N LEU A 195 -7.91 -10.17 10.41
CA LEU A 195 -8.71 -9.71 11.53
C LEU A 195 -10.04 -10.46 11.62
N ASP A 196 -10.73 -10.75 10.51
CA ASP A 196 -11.95 -11.58 10.50
C ASP A 196 -11.67 -12.99 11.04
N ILE A 197 -10.52 -13.59 10.72
CA ILE A 197 -10.11 -14.90 11.23
C ILE A 197 -9.74 -14.83 12.71
N LEU A 198 -9.00 -13.79 13.13
CA LEU A 198 -8.52 -13.65 14.50
C LEU A 198 -9.64 -13.25 15.47
N ALA A 199 -10.58 -12.38 15.07
CA ALA A 199 -11.68 -11.95 15.93
C ALA A 199 -12.61 -13.10 16.35
N LYS A 200 -12.69 -14.17 15.55
CA LYS A 200 -13.45 -15.39 15.88
C LYS A 200 -12.81 -16.23 16.99
N ASP A 201 -11.50 -16.14 17.14
CA ASP A 201 -10.69 -16.86 18.14
C ASP A 201 -9.49 -15.98 18.50
N PRO A 202 -9.71 -14.93 19.33
CA PRO A 202 -8.70 -13.91 19.58
C PRO A 202 -7.47 -14.47 20.30
N PRO A 203 -6.27 -13.93 20.00
CA PRO A 203 -5.06 -14.29 20.73
C PRO A 203 -5.18 -13.96 22.22
N LYS A 204 -4.53 -14.78 23.07
CA LYS A 204 -4.66 -14.67 24.53
C LYS A 204 -3.41 -14.14 25.22
N LYS A 205 -2.24 -14.33 24.62
CA LYS A 205 -0.93 -13.95 25.17
C LYS A 205 -0.29 -12.78 24.43
N VAL A 206 -0.74 -12.51 23.21
CA VAL A 206 -0.32 -11.36 22.41
C VAL A 206 -1.47 -10.37 22.22
N LYS A 207 -1.10 -9.13 21.93
CA LYS A 207 -1.98 -8.04 21.51
C LYS A 207 -1.58 -7.64 20.10
N VAL A 208 -2.52 -7.70 19.18
CA VAL A 208 -2.30 -7.42 17.76
C VAL A 208 -2.67 -5.97 17.49
N TYR A 209 -1.75 -5.24 16.87
CA TYR A 209 -1.93 -3.90 16.34
C TYR A 209 -1.92 -3.99 14.82
N ALA A 210 -3.10 -3.98 14.19
CA ALA A 210 -3.22 -3.83 12.75
C ALA A 210 -3.08 -2.36 12.39
N VAL A 211 -1.98 -1.99 11.74
CA VAL A 211 -1.65 -0.60 11.41
C VAL A 211 -1.76 -0.40 9.91
N ALA A 212 -2.69 0.45 9.49
CA ALA A 212 -2.68 1.05 8.17
C ALA A 212 -1.83 2.34 8.24
N THR A 213 -0.64 2.30 7.65
CA THR A 213 0.36 3.36 7.77
C THR A 213 0.18 4.46 6.71
N THR A 214 0.62 5.67 7.02
CA THR A 214 0.66 6.81 6.09
C THR A 214 2.10 7.14 5.68
N GLN A 215 2.25 7.79 4.53
CA GLN A 215 3.52 8.34 4.07
C GLN A 215 4.65 7.31 3.93
N GLU A 216 4.32 6.12 3.43
CA GLU A 216 5.34 5.13 3.04
C GLU A 216 6.13 5.64 1.83
N GLU A 217 5.41 6.09 0.81
CA GLU A 217 5.89 6.44 -0.54
C GLU A 217 6.92 7.59 -0.58
N ILE A 218 7.12 8.25 0.56
CA ILE A 218 8.09 9.33 0.75
C ILE A 218 9.07 9.06 1.90
N GLY A 219 9.16 7.82 2.38
CA GLY A 219 10.17 7.34 3.32
C GLY A 219 9.64 6.68 4.60
N MET A 220 8.60 5.84 4.53
CA MET A 220 8.14 4.97 5.63
C MET A 220 7.83 5.73 6.95
N ARG A 221 7.36 6.98 6.85
CA ARG A 221 7.29 7.89 8.01
C ARG A 221 6.24 7.43 9.01
N GLY A 222 5.08 6.96 8.53
CA GLY A 222 4.01 6.44 9.36
C GLY A 222 4.45 5.23 10.18
N ALA A 223 5.12 4.25 9.55
CA ALA A 223 5.64 3.09 10.25
C ALA A 223 6.70 3.44 11.29
N GLN A 224 7.61 4.38 11.01
CA GLN A 224 8.61 4.81 11.98
C GLN A 224 7.94 5.35 13.27
N ILE A 225 6.90 6.17 13.12
CA ILE A 225 6.16 6.76 14.24
C ILE A 225 5.38 5.68 15.00
N CYS A 226 4.60 4.85 14.29
CA CYS A 226 3.80 3.80 14.92
C CYS A 226 4.66 2.75 15.63
N ALA A 227 5.76 2.29 15.02
CA ALA A 227 6.66 1.33 15.64
C ALA A 227 7.28 1.89 16.92
N TYR A 228 7.66 3.18 16.92
CA TYR A 228 8.22 3.82 18.11
C TYR A 228 7.19 3.90 19.25
N ASN A 229 5.92 4.16 18.92
CA ASN A 229 4.83 4.26 19.89
C ASN A 229 4.39 2.89 20.43
N ILE A 230 4.24 1.89 19.55
CA ILE A 230 3.74 0.55 19.88
C ILE A 230 4.81 -0.29 20.59
N GLN A 231 6.08 -0.13 20.22
CA GLN A 231 7.19 -0.96 20.70
C GLN A 231 6.94 -2.46 20.46
N PRO A 232 6.70 -2.87 19.21
CA PRO A 232 6.32 -4.25 18.91
C PRO A 232 7.42 -5.24 19.32
N TRP A 233 7.01 -6.36 19.94
CA TRP A 233 7.89 -7.49 20.14
C TRP A 233 8.21 -8.17 18.80
N ALA A 234 7.20 -8.28 17.94
CA ALA A 234 7.34 -8.74 16.56
C ALA A 234 6.48 -7.88 15.63
N ALA A 235 6.92 -7.75 14.38
CA ALA A 235 6.18 -7.06 13.34
C ALA A 235 6.16 -7.87 12.04
N ILE A 236 5.03 -7.82 11.34
CA ILE A 236 4.88 -8.35 10.00
C ILE A 236 4.46 -7.17 9.12
N ALA A 237 5.39 -6.67 8.31
CA ALA A 237 5.02 -5.77 7.24
C ALA A 237 4.35 -6.59 6.13
N ALA A 238 3.36 -6.01 5.48
CA ALA A 238 2.86 -6.45 4.21
C ALA A 238 2.97 -5.29 3.22
N ASP A 239 3.32 -5.64 1.99
CA ASP A 239 3.56 -4.68 0.92
C ASP A 239 3.37 -5.38 -0.43
N VAL A 240 3.24 -4.68 -1.54
CA VAL A 240 3.29 -5.32 -2.85
C VAL A 240 4.72 -5.76 -3.21
N THR A 241 4.85 -6.61 -4.22
CA THR A 241 6.14 -6.93 -4.85
C THR A 241 5.96 -7.21 -6.32
N HIS A 242 6.99 -6.93 -7.11
CA HIS A 242 6.94 -7.15 -8.55
C HIS A 242 6.76 -8.63 -8.90
N ALA A 243 5.83 -8.91 -9.81
CA ALA A 243 5.61 -10.23 -10.40
C ALA A 243 6.07 -10.29 -11.86
N VAL A 244 6.24 -11.51 -12.38
CA VAL A 244 6.50 -11.75 -13.81
C VAL A 244 5.35 -11.16 -14.64
N ALA A 245 5.74 -10.38 -15.65
CA ALA A 245 4.86 -9.58 -16.49
C ALA A 245 5.46 -9.40 -17.90
N PRO A 246 4.71 -8.87 -18.88
CA PRO A 246 5.29 -8.48 -20.17
C PRO A 246 6.52 -7.58 -20.00
N GLY A 247 7.69 -8.02 -20.47
CA GLY A 247 8.96 -7.31 -20.34
C GLY A 247 9.67 -7.44 -18.97
N VAL A 248 9.15 -8.27 -18.06
CA VAL A 248 9.73 -8.53 -16.73
C VAL A 248 10.04 -10.03 -16.60
N ASP A 249 11.31 -10.38 -16.80
CA ASP A 249 11.77 -11.77 -16.71
C ASP A 249 11.84 -12.29 -15.27
N ALA A 250 11.63 -13.60 -15.11
CA ALA A 250 11.64 -14.29 -13.82
C ALA A 250 12.93 -14.08 -13.00
N ASN A 251 14.09 -13.99 -13.66
CA ASN A 251 15.37 -13.77 -12.98
C ASN A 251 15.49 -12.38 -12.32
N ARG A 252 14.67 -11.40 -12.71
CA ARG A 252 14.68 -10.05 -12.12
C ARG A 252 13.83 -9.94 -10.87
N VAL A 253 12.78 -10.76 -10.76
CA VAL A 253 11.78 -10.69 -9.70
C VAL A 253 11.68 -11.95 -8.83
N GLY A 254 12.57 -12.93 -9.06
CA GLY A 254 12.60 -14.18 -8.28
C GLY A 254 11.49 -15.17 -8.65
N ASP A 255 11.02 -15.13 -9.91
CA ASP A 255 9.91 -15.95 -10.44
C ASP A 255 8.59 -15.81 -9.65
N VAL A 256 8.36 -14.65 -9.03
CA VAL A 256 7.09 -14.34 -8.37
C VAL A 256 5.98 -14.25 -9.42
N GLN A 257 4.89 -14.97 -9.21
CA GLN A 257 3.75 -15.05 -10.12
C GLN A 257 2.47 -14.61 -9.41
N ILE A 258 1.59 -13.89 -10.11
CA ILE A 258 0.23 -13.61 -9.66
C ILE A 258 -0.58 -14.91 -9.61
N GLY A 259 -1.39 -15.08 -8.56
CA GLY A 259 -2.28 -16.22 -8.33
C GLY A 259 -1.56 -17.46 -7.77
N LYS A 260 -0.31 -17.32 -7.33
CA LYS A 260 0.50 -18.40 -6.74
C LYS A 260 0.71 -18.27 -5.23
N GLY A 261 -0.02 -17.36 -4.59
CA GLY A 261 0.01 -17.08 -3.16
C GLY A 261 0.91 -15.90 -2.80
N PRO A 262 0.78 -15.39 -1.56
CA PRO A 262 1.65 -14.35 -1.02
C PRO A 262 3.12 -14.77 -1.01
N VAL A 263 4.01 -13.80 -0.92
CA VAL A 263 5.45 -13.96 -1.00
C VAL A 263 6.06 -13.74 0.38
N VAL A 264 6.83 -14.71 0.89
CA VAL A 264 7.58 -14.54 2.14
C VAL A 264 8.95 -13.94 1.82
N GLY A 265 9.23 -12.78 2.40
CA GLY A 265 10.51 -12.09 2.25
C GLY A 265 11.62 -12.74 3.08
N ILE A 266 12.80 -12.91 2.48
CA ILE A 266 13.96 -13.55 3.10
C ILE A 266 15.21 -12.69 2.89
N GLY A 267 15.84 -12.26 3.97
CA GLY A 267 16.96 -11.35 3.88
C GLY A 267 17.39 -10.80 5.22
N ALA A 268 18.39 -9.92 5.23
CA ALA A 268 18.93 -9.31 6.44
C ALA A 268 17.91 -8.44 7.18
N ASN A 269 16.89 -7.92 6.47
CA ASN A 269 15.83 -7.12 7.07
C ASN A 269 14.78 -7.96 7.84
N PHE A 270 14.81 -9.29 7.72
CA PHE A 270 13.81 -10.18 8.31
C PHE A 270 14.43 -11.22 9.26
N THR A 271 13.75 -11.47 10.37
CA THR A 271 14.19 -12.43 11.37
C THR A 271 13.96 -13.85 10.88
N ARG A 272 15.03 -14.66 10.85
CA ARG A 272 15.00 -16.05 10.39
C ARG A 272 13.91 -16.91 11.02
N ALA A 273 13.82 -16.88 12.34
CA ALA A 273 12.82 -17.66 13.05
C ALA A 273 11.38 -17.29 12.67
N LEU A 274 11.12 -16.04 12.26
CA LEU A 274 9.78 -15.58 11.87
C LEU A 274 9.43 -16.03 10.45
N TRP A 275 10.30 -15.89 9.46
CA TRP A 275 9.98 -16.40 8.11
C TRP A 275 9.94 -17.95 8.07
N GLU A 276 10.75 -18.66 8.86
CA GLU A 276 10.64 -20.13 9.01
C GLU A 276 9.29 -20.52 9.64
N MET A 277 8.80 -19.72 10.59
CA MET A 277 7.47 -19.90 11.18
C MET A 277 6.35 -19.69 10.16
N MET A 278 6.44 -18.64 9.33
CA MET A 278 5.48 -18.38 8.26
C MET A 278 5.42 -19.56 7.27
N GLU A 279 6.56 -20.04 6.77
CA GLU A 279 6.62 -21.19 5.86
C GLU A 279 6.05 -22.46 6.49
N LYS A 280 6.34 -22.70 7.78
CA LYS A 280 5.81 -23.84 8.52
C LYS A 280 4.29 -23.79 8.67
N GLU A 281 3.75 -22.63 9.08
CA GLU A 281 2.30 -22.48 9.25
C GLU A 281 1.58 -22.46 7.89
N ALA A 282 2.20 -21.93 6.83
CA ALA A 282 1.70 -22.05 5.46
C ALA A 282 1.54 -23.51 5.05
N LYS A 283 2.59 -24.33 5.24
CA LYS A 283 2.56 -25.78 4.94
C LYS A 283 1.49 -26.51 5.74
N LYS A 284 1.37 -26.21 7.04
CA LYS A 284 0.36 -26.82 7.93
C LYS A 284 -1.06 -26.43 7.55
N GLY A 285 -1.27 -25.17 7.17
CA GLY A 285 -2.56 -24.61 6.74
C GLY A 285 -2.89 -24.88 5.26
N LYS A 286 -1.98 -25.50 4.50
CA LYS A 286 -2.07 -25.65 3.03
C LYS A 286 -2.29 -24.31 2.31
N ILE A 287 -1.64 -23.26 2.79
CA ILE A 287 -1.67 -21.92 2.20
C ILE A 287 -0.56 -21.86 1.15
N PRO A 288 -0.86 -21.57 -0.12
CA PRO A 288 0.18 -21.40 -1.14
C PRO A 288 1.03 -20.17 -0.78
N VAL A 289 2.35 -20.31 -0.85
CA VAL A 289 3.30 -19.23 -0.61
C VAL A 289 4.47 -19.32 -1.58
N GLN A 290 5.02 -18.17 -1.93
CA GLN A 290 6.22 -18.00 -2.73
C GLN A 290 7.34 -17.45 -1.84
N ARG A 291 8.58 -17.44 -2.34
CA ARG A 291 9.75 -16.91 -1.61
C ARG A 291 10.42 -15.83 -2.45
N GLN A 292 10.87 -14.76 -1.79
CA GLN A 292 11.68 -13.73 -2.44
C GLN A 292 12.89 -13.39 -1.57
N GLY A 293 14.07 -13.44 -2.19
CA GLY A 293 15.31 -12.96 -1.58
C GLY A 293 15.38 -11.43 -1.64
N VAL A 294 15.55 -10.79 -0.48
CA VAL A 294 15.66 -9.33 -0.34
C VAL A 294 17.04 -9.01 0.25
N PRO A 295 18.04 -8.69 -0.60
CA PRO A 295 19.43 -8.60 -0.17
C PRO A 295 19.78 -7.30 0.57
N SER A 296 18.94 -6.27 0.48
CA SER A 296 19.18 -4.93 1.04
C SER A 296 17.90 -4.33 1.62
N ALA A 297 17.80 -3.00 1.69
CA ALA A 297 16.59 -2.30 2.06
C ALA A 297 15.40 -2.87 1.27
N SER A 298 14.34 -3.27 1.99
CA SER A 298 13.15 -3.86 1.37
C SER A 298 12.38 -2.85 0.53
N GLY A 299 12.55 -1.55 0.81
CA GLY A 299 11.70 -0.51 0.24
C GLY A 299 10.27 -0.59 0.77
N THR A 300 10.11 -1.10 2.00
CA THR A 300 8.81 -1.25 2.67
C THR A 300 8.91 -0.77 4.10
N ASP A 301 7.77 -0.63 4.78
CA ASP A 301 7.69 -0.31 6.22
C ASP A 301 8.54 -1.22 7.12
N ALA A 302 8.81 -2.47 6.71
CA ALA A 302 9.70 -3.39 7.44
C ALA A 302 11.09 -2.79 7.70
N TRP A 303 11.59 -1.97 6.77
CA TRP A 303 12.90 -1.35 6.86
C TRP A 303 12.97 -0.38 8.05
N ALA A 304 11.97 0.48 8.19
CA ALA A 304 11.89 1.42 9.31
C ALA A 304 11.60 0.71 10.64
N ILE A 305 10.71 -0.30 10.62
CA ILE A 305 10.28 -1.01 11.83
C ILE A 305 11.43 -1.80 12.46
N GLN A 306 12.22 -2.53 11.66
CA GLN A 306 13.24 -3.46 12.17
C GLN A 306 14.23 -2.81 13.14
N VAL A 307 14.66 -1.57 12.85
CA VAL A 307 15.69 -0.86 13.61
C VAL A 307 15.12 0.11 14.64
N THR A 308 13.80 0.10 14.85
CA THR A 308 13.18 0.99 15.82
C THR A 308 13.57 0.59 17.25
N ARG A 309 14.02 1.57 18.03
CA ARG A 309 14.48 1.40 19.43
C ARG A 309 15.61 0.36 19.56
N GLY A 310 15.33 -0.77 20.22
CA GLY A 310 16.29 -1.85 20.45
C GLY A 310 16.25 -2.96 19.39
N GLY A 311 15.47 -2.76 18.33
CA GLY A 311 15.18 -3.75 17.32
C GLY A 311 13.75 -4.29 17.42
N THR A 312 13.29 -4.96 16.36
CA THR A 312 12.01 -5.68 16.32
C THR A 312 12.19 -6.99 15.56
N ILE A 313 11.53 -8.06 16.00
CA ILE A 313 11.45 -9.31 15.23
C ILE A 313 10.58 -9.06 14.00
N THR A 314 11.20 -8.76 12.87
CA THR A 314 10.48 -8.33 11.66
C THR A 314 10.34 -9.45 10.62
N GLY A 315 9.20 -9.51 9.94
CA GLY A 315 8.97 -10.34 8.76
C GLY A 315 8.24 -9.53 7.67
N LEU A 316 8.22 -10.07 6.45
CA LEU A 316 7.55 -9.45 5.30
C LEU A 316 6.69 -10.48 4.58
N VAL A 317 5.43 -10.11 4.32
CA VAL A 317 4.48 -10.85 3.49
C VAL A 317 4.09 -9.97 2.32
N SER A 318 4.65 -10.22 1.14
CA SER A 318 4.38 -9.39 -0.03
C SER A 318 3.26 -9.93 -0.93
N LEU A 319 2.58 -9.04 -1.63
CA LEU A 319 1.50 -9.37 -2.57
C LEU A 319 1.99 -9.21 -4.02
N PRO A 320 1.93 -10.27 -4.86
CA PRO A 320 2.32 -10.18 -6.26
C PRO A 320 1.53 -9.09 -7.02
N ASN A 321 2.24 -8.12 -7.57
CA ASN A 321 1.69 -6.97 -8.28
C ASN A 321 2.34 -6.82 -9.66
N ARG A 322 1.53 -6.54 -10.68
CA ARG A 322 2.00 -6.11 -12.00
C ARG A 322 1.68 -4.64 -12.20
N TYR A 323 2.60 -3.95 -12.87
CA TYR A 323 2.45 -2.55 -13.27
C TYR A 323 2.36 -1.57 -12.10
N MET A 324 2.99 -1.93 -10.97
CA MET A 324 3.22 -1.11 -9.79
C MET A 324 3.56 0.34 -10.13
N HIS A 325 3.02 1.29 -9.38
CA HIS A 325 3.14 2.73 -9.57
C HIS A 325 2.57 3.20 -10.91
N SER A 326 1.43 2.62 -11.30
CA SER A 326 0.66 3.08 -12.45
C SER A 326 -0.83 3.21 -12.09
N PRO A 327 -1.63 3.91 -12.91
CA PRO A 327 -3.07 3.98 -12.68
C PRO A 327 -3.81 2.62 -12.74
N ASN A 328 -3.15 1.57 -13.23
CA ASN A 328 -3.77 0.30 -13.62
C ASN A 328 -2.89 -0.90 -13.20
N GLU A 329 -2.69 -1.01 -11.90
CA GLU A 329 -2.01 -2.16 -11.31
C GLU A 329 -2.89 -3.41 -11.40
N VAL A 330 -2.27 -4.59 -11.36
CA VAL A 330 -2.97 -5.87 -11.39
C VAL A 330 -2.51 -6.77 -10.25
N VAL A 331 -3.47 -7.30 -9.49
CA VAL A 331 -3.27 -8.24 -8.37
C VAL A 331 -4.27 -9.39 -8.43
N SER A 332 -4.08 -10.44 -7.62
CA SER A 332 -4.99 -11.57 -7.46
C SER A 332 -5.76 -11.48 -6.13
N LEU A 333 -7.09 -11.61 -6.17
CA LEU A 333 -7.94 -11.69 -4.99
C LEU A 333 -7.58 -12.90 -4.12
N SER A 334 -7.28 -14.05 -4.74
CA SER A 334 -6.84 -15.25 -4.03
C SER A 334 -5.50 -15.04 -3.31
N ASP A 335 -4.56 -14.30 -3.89
CA ASP A 335 -3.29 -13.98 -3.23
C ASP A 335 -3.51 -13.12 -1.98
N LEU A 336 -4.36 -12.09 -2.07
CA LEU A 336 -4.75 -11.24 -0.93
C LEU A 336 -5.42 -12.05 0.19
N THR A 337 -6.38 -12.90 -0.15
CA THR A 337 -7.04 -13.78 0.82
C THR A 337 -6.04 -14.75 1.48
N ASN A 338 -5.12 -15.32 0.71
CA ASN A 338 -4.09 -16.21 1.24
C ASN A 338 -3.05 -15.47 2.10
N ALA A 339 -2.75 -14.20 1.80
CA ALA A 339 -1.94 -13.33 2.64
C ALA A 339 -2.57 -13.14 4.03
N GLY A 340 -3.87 -12.79 4.07
CA GLY A 340 -4.60 -12.67 5.34
C GLY A 340 -4.62 -13.96 6.15
N LYS A 341 -4.83 -15.11 5.50
CA LYS A 341 -4.75 -16.44 6.13
C LYS A 341 -3.36 -16.74 6.69
N LEU A 342 -2.31 -16.43 5.95
CA LEU A 342 -0.92 -16.64 6.38
C LEU A 342 -0.59 -15.78 7.60
N ILE A 343 -0.99 -14.51 7.58
CA ILE A 343 -0.79 -13.56 8.68
C ILE A 343 -1.53 -14.06 9.93
N ALA A 344 -2.80 -14.43 9.82
CA ALA A 344 -3.57 -14.95 10.95
C ALA A 344 -2.97 -16.24 11.52
N ALA A 345 -2.54 -17.17 10.67
CA ALA A 345 -1.88 -18.41 11.10
C ALA A 345 -0.56 -18.12 11.83
N THR A 346 0.23 -17.19 11.32
CA THR A 346 1.50 -16.76 11.91
C THR A 346 1.27 -16.10 13.28
N ILE A 347 0.28 -15.21 13.41
CA ILE A 347 -0.10 -14.61 14.70
C ILE A 347 -0.49 -15.68 15.72
N LYS A 348 -1.29 -16.67 15.33
CA LYS A 348 -1.68 -17.78 16.23
C LYS A 348 -0.49 -18.64 16.67
N ALA A 349 0.55 -18.74 15.84
CA ALA A 349 1.80 -19.40 16.21
C ALA A 349 2.63 -18.52 17.16
N LEU A 350 2.74 -17.22 16.88
CA LEU A 350 3.41 -16.25 17.74
C LEU A 350 2.77 -16.15 19.13
N ASP A 351 1.44 -16.22 19.22
CA ASP A 351 0.69 -16.26 20.49
C ASP A 351 1.17 -17.41 21.41
N LYS A 352 1.63 -18.51 20.82
CA LYS A 352 2.13 -19.69 21.52
C LYS A 352 3.65 -19.74 21.62
N SER A 353 4.35 -18.76 21.04
CA SER A 353 5.80 -18.78 20.87
C SER A 353 6.52 -18.20 22.09
N ASP A 354 7.71 -18.73 22.36
CA ASP A 354 8.68 -18.23 23.33
C ASP A 354 9.85 -17.50 22.67
N LEU A 355 9.74 -17.15 21.38
CA LEU A 355 10.78 -16.50 20.60
C LEU A 355 11.36 -15.29 21.35
N LYS A 356 12.67 -15.31 21.55
CA LYS A 356 13.36 -14.34 22.40
C LYS A 356 13.78 -13.15 21.55
N HIS A 357 13.40 -11.95 21.98
CA HIS A 357 13.90 -10.69 21.42
C HIS A 357 15.40 -10.52 21.66
N THR A 358 15.85 -10.90 22.85
CA THR A 358 17.26 -10.89 23.25
C THR A 358 17.59 -12.22 23.89
N VAL A 359 18.71 -12.82 23.47
CA VAL A 359 19.20 -14.10 23.99
C VAL A 359 20.45 -13.83 24.82
N GLU A 360 20.40 -14.17 26.11
CA GLU A 360 21.61 -14.21 26.95
C GLU A 360 22.43 -15.42 26.51
N VAL A 361 23.56 -15.16 25.83
CA VAL A 361 24.45 -16.22 25.32
C VAL A 361 25.53 -16.61 26.32
N TYR A 362 25.74 -15.81 27.37
CA TYR A 362 26.77 -16.03 28.39
C TYR A 362 26.48 -15.20 29.65
N ARG A 363 26.59 -15.82 30.82
CA ARG A 363 26.54 -15.16 32.15
C ARG A 363 27.57 -15.80 33.07
N LYS A 364 28.31 -14.98 33.82
CA LYS A 364 29.31 -15.42 34.80
C LYS A 364 28.68 -15.74 36.14
#